data_AF-T1AU91-F1
#
_entry.id   AF-T1AU91-F1
#
_cell.length_a   1.000
_cell.length_b   1.000
_cell.length_c   1.000
_cell.angle_alpha   90.00
_cell.angle_beta   90.00
_cell.angle_gamma   90.00
#
_symmetry.space_group_name_H-M   'P 1'
#
loop_
_entity.id
_entity.type
_entity.pdbx_description
1 polymer ?
#
loop_
_entity_poly.entity_id
_entity_poly.type
_entity_poly.pdbx_seq_one_letter_code
_entity_poly.pdbx_strand_id
1 'polypeptide(L)' 'LETAEIAVQASLTGHLVLSTLHTNTAIGAITRLRDMGVEPYLLATSLIGVAAQRLVRLLSPALQAPR' A
#
# COMPACT_ATOMS: atom_id res chain seq x y z
N LEU A 1 15.30 -5.01 2.24
CA LEU A 1 15.39 -4.33 0.92
C LEU A 1 15.01 -5.30 -0.18
N GLU A 2 15.72 -6.43 -0.25
CA GLU A 2 15.56 -7.54 -1.20
C GLU A 2 14.10 -7.83 -1.64
N THR A 3 13.15 -7.99 -0.71
CA THR A 3 11.75 -8.30 -1.07
C THR A 3 11.08 -7.21 -1.90
N ALA A 4 11.36 -5.93 -1.62
CA ALA A 4 10.79 -4.82 -2.38
C ALA A 4 11.39 -4.74 -3.79
N GLU A 5 12.68 -5.02 -3.93
CA GLU A 5 13.36 -5.08 -5.22
C GLU A 5 12.82 -6.22 -6.08
N ILE A 6 12.67 -7.42 -5.52
CA ILE A 6 12.09 -8.58 -6.22
C ILE A 6 10.65 -8.27 -6.66
N ALA A 7 9.84 -7.66 -5.79
CA ALA A 7 8.47 -7.26 -6.12
C ALA A 7 8.42 -6.28 -7.30
N VAL A 8 9.32 -5.29 -7.32
CA VAL A 8 9.42 -4.33 -8.42
C VAL A 8 9.86 -5.03 -9.71
N GLN A 9 10.89 -5.89 -9.67
CA GLN A 9 11.33 -6.64 -10.85
C GLN A 9 10.24 -7.58 -11.40
N ALA A 10 9.50 -8.25 -10.51
CA ALA A 10 8.35 -9.07 -10.90
C ALA A 10 7.28 -8.24 -11.60
N SER A 11 7.00 -7.02 -11.12
CA SER A 11 6.03 -6.12 -11.76
C SER A 11 6.45 -5.66 -13.16
N LEU A 12 7.75 -5.41 -13.36
CA LEU A 12 8.31 -5.00 -14.66
C LEU A 12 8.35 -6.14 -15.70
N THR A 13 8.21 -7.39 -15.25
CA THR A 13 8.18 -8.59 -16.11
C THR A 13 6.76 -9.08 -16.40
N GLY A 14 5.74 -8.26 -16.10
CA GLY A 14 4.34 -8.54 -16.45
C GLY A 14 3.54 -9.26 -15.35
N HIS A 15 4.08 -9.41 -14.15
CA HIS A 15 3.34 -9.97 -13.02
C HIS A 15 2.57 -8.87 -12.28
N LEU A 16 1.29 -9.10 -11.98
CA LEU A 16 0.58 -8.25 -11.03
C LEU A 16 1.04 -8.59 -9.61
N VAL A 17 1.70 -7.65 -8.94
CA VAL A 17 2.22 -7.85 -7.59
C VAL A 17 1.33 -7.13 -6.58
N LEU A 18 0.93 -7.85 -5.53
CA LEU A 18 0.19 -7.31 -4.39
C LEU A 18 1.05 -7.43 -3.13
N SER A 19 1.10 -6.37 -2.35
CA SER A 19 1.86 -6.33 -1.11
C SER A 19 1.22 -5.35 -0.11
N THR A 20 1.75 -5.32 1.10
CA THR A 20 1.31 -4.41 2.16
C THR A 20 2.49 -3.67 2.75
N LEU A 21 2.26 -2.42 3.17
CA LEU A 21 3.23 -1.61 3.90
C LEU A 21 2.55 -0.95 5.08
N HIS A 22 3.22 -0.94 6.22
CA HIS A 22 2.72 -0.26 7.40
C HIS A 22 3.01 1.24 7.31
N THR A 23 2.05 1.99 6.75
CA THR A 23 2.11 3.46 6.65
C THR A 23 0.75 4.06 6.99
N ASN A 24 0.75 5.29 7.52
CA ASN A 24 -0.48 5.95 7.97
C ASN A 24 -1.33 6.54 6.84
N THR A 25 -0.72 6.76 5.68
CA THR A 25 -1.34 7.42 4.51
C THR A 25 -0.92 6.71 3.23
N ALA A 26 -1.73 6.81 2.17
CA ALA A 26 -1.41 6.19 0.89
C ALA A 26 -0.10 6.74 0.29
N ILE A 27 0.10 8.07 0.37
CA ILE A 27 1.33 8.73 -0.09
C ILE A 27 2.55 8.26 0.74
N GLY A 28 2.36 7.98 2.03
CA GLY A 28 3.41 7.46 2.90
C GLY A 28 4.01 6.13 2.42
N ALA A 29 3.25 5.32 1.69
CA ALA A 29 3.77 4.09 1.08
C ALA A 29 4.83 4.37 0.00
N ILE A 30 4.66 5.43 -0.80
CA ILE A 30 5.63 5.85 -1.82
C ILE A 30 6.92 6.32 -1.14
N THR A 31 6.80 7.17 -0.12
CA THR A 31 7.95 7.62 0.69
C THR A 31 8.66 6.41 1.30
N ARG A 32 7.92 5.47 1.86
CA ARG A 32 8.50 4.29 2.50
C ARG A 32 9.28 3.41 1.52
N LEU A 33 8.78 3.22 0.29
CA LEU A 33 9.50 2.46 -0.74
C LEU A 33 10.79 3.17 -1.16
N ARG A 34 10.77 4.51 -1.24
CA ARG A 34 11.98 5.31 -1.51
C ARG A 34 12.98 5.21 -0.36
N ASP A 35 12.53 5.29 0.89
CA ASP A 35 13.38 5.12 2.07
C ASP A 35 13.98 3.70 2.15
N MET A 36 13.29 2.72 1.56
CA MET A 36 13.78 1.36 1.36
C MET A 36 14.67 1.23 0.11
N GLY A 37 15.13 2.31 -0.51
CA GLY A 37 16.09 2.26 -1.62
C GLY A 37 15.49 1.88 -2.97
N VAL A 38 14.17 1.85 -3.13
CA VAL A 38 13.58 1.69 -4.46
C VAL A 38 13.71 3.02 -5.22
N GLU A 39 14.34 2.96 -6.39
CA GLU A 39 14.57 4.13 -7.23
C GLU A 39 13.25 4.79 -7.66
N PRO A 40 13.14 6.13 -7.65
CA PRO A 40 11.90 6.83 -7.97
C PRO A 40 11.33 6.51 -9.36
N TYR A 41 12.19 6.30 -10.35
CA TYR A 41 11.75 5.95 -11.71
C TYR A 41 11.11 4.56 -11.76
N LEU A 42 11.62 3.60 -10.96
CA LEU A 42 11.03 2.27 -10.87
C LEU A 42 9.63 2.38 -10.29
N LEU A 43 9.43 3.16 -9.22
CA LEU A 43 8.11 3.37 -8.62
C LEU A 43 7.13 3.99 -9.61
N ALA A 44 7.56 5.00 -10.38
CA ALA A 44 6.71 5.65 -11.38
C ALA A 44 6.23 4.67 -12.48
N THR A 45 7.02 3.65 -12.80
CA THR A 45 6.69 2.66 -13.85
C THR A 45 5.98 1.40 -13.34
N SER A 46 6.23 0.99 -12.09
CA SER A 46 5.73 -0.28 -11.52
C SER A 46 4.46 -0.12 -10.68
N LEU A 47 4.25 1.04 -10.06
CA LEU A 47 3.17 1.24 -9.11
C LEU A 47 1.86 1.59 -9.82
N ILE A 48 0.87 0.71 -9.69
CA ILE A 48 -0.48 0.95 -10.23
C ILE A 48 -1.30 1.83 -9.27
N GLY A 49 -1.21 1.60 -7.97
CA GLY A 49 -1.96 2.36 -6.97
C GLY A 49 -1.66 1.94 -5.53
N VAL A 50 -2.11 2.76 -4.58
CA VAL A 50 -1.99 2.49 -3.14
C VAL A 50 -3.34 2.69 -2.47
N ALA A 51 -3.76 1.71 -1.67
CA ALA A 51 -4.96 1.79 -0.84
C ALA A 51 -4.58 2.00 0.63
N ALA A 52 -4.94 3.16 1.19
CA ALA A 52 -4.89 3.36 2.64
C ALA A 52 -6.20 2.87 3.26
N GLN A 53 -6.12 1.82 4.07
CA GLN A 53 -7.29 1.17 4.65
C GLN A 53 -7.36 1.40 6.15
N ARG A 54 -8.55 1.75 6.65
CA ARG A 54 -8.89 1.75 8.07
C ARG A 54 -10.17 0.95 8.27
N LEU A 55 -10.23 0.21 9.36
CA LEU A 55 -11.43 -0.48 9.79
C LEU A 55 -12.16 0.39 10.80
N VAL A 56 -13.44 0.64 10.57
CA VAL A 56 -14.33 1.30 11.52
C VAL A 56 -15.30 0.27 12.09
N ARG A 57 -15.65 0.42 13.36
CA ARG A 57 -16.60 -0.48 14.00
C ARG A 57 -18.00 -0.20 13.46
N LEU A 58 -18.68 -1.24 12.98
CA LEU A 58 -20.09 -1.15 12.65
C LEU A 58 -20.92 -1.21 13.95
N LEU A 59 -21.80 -0.23 14.17
CA LEU A 59 -22.73 -0.24 15.29
C LEU A 59 -23.82 -1.29 15.05
N SER A 60 -24.07 -2.14 16.04
CA SER A 60 -25.19 -3.08 16.00
C SER A 60 -26.50 -2.31 15.81
N PRO A 61 -27.40 -2.74 14.89
CA PRO A 61 -28.68 -2.08 14.66
C PRO A 61 -29.52 -1.83 15.92
N ALA A 62 -29.41 -2.72 16.91
CA ALA A 62 -30.13 -2.60 18.18
C ALA A 62 -29.67 -1.43 19.08
N LEU A 63 -28.46 -0.90 18.84
CA LEU A 63 -27.83 0.16 19.64
C LEU A 63 -27.70 1.48 18.86
N GLN A 64 -28.35 1.60 17.69
CA GLN A 64 -28.28 2.79 16.83
C GLN A 64 -29.20 3.94 17.25
N ALA A 65 -30.06 3.73 18.26
CA ALA A 65 -30.90 4.81 18.79
C ALA A 65 -30.07 5.75 19.69
N PRO A 66 -30.06 7.07 19.43
CA PRO A 66 -29.48 8.03 20.36
C PRO A 66 -30.28 7.98 21.66
N ARG A 67 -29.56 7.90 22.80
CA ARG A 67 -30.12 8.25 24.10
C ARG A 67 -30.14 9.76 24.26
#